data_AF-A0A2H0QEM6-F1
#
_entry.id   AF-A0A2H0QEM6-F1
#
_cell.length_a   1.000
_cell.length_b   1.000
_cell.length_c   1.000
_cell.angle_alpha   90.00
_cell.angle_beta   90.00
_cell.angle_gamma   90.00
#
_symmetry.space_group_name_H-M   'P 1'
#
loop_
_entity.id
_entity.type
_entity.pdbx_description
1 polymer ?
#
loop_
_entity_poly.entity_id
_entity_poly.type
_entity_poly.pdbx_seq_one_letter_code
_entity_poly.pdbx_strand_id
1 'polypeptide(L)'
;MKYISTRGGHEVSSFREVVLAGLADDGGLFVPASYPKFSAEKIQSFANLSYSELAFEVISPFIDGDIPDEDLRKILSETYSENFRHPKIAPLLKIAEGEYLLELFHGPTLAFKDFALQLLGRLFDYFLRDSDKKISILGATSGDTGSAAIAGCAGREHVEIYILHPKGKVSEVQRRQMTTVLADNVHNIALDGNFDDCQNIVKEIFGDLEFKAQHNLSAVNSINWGRIVAQIVYYFYTAAQLGRLDKPTAFSVPTGNFGDILAGWIAHKMGLPIEKLVIATNKNDILHRFMQNGEYAKTKVEHSLSPSM
;
A
#
# COMPACT_ATOMS: atom_id res chain seq x y z
N MET A 1 -6.38 -5.59 18.07
CA MET A 1 -7.12 -5.94 16.86
C MET A 1 -6.66 -7.33 16.53
N LYS A 2 -7.56 -8.18 16.08
CA LYS A 2 -7.21 -9.55 15.73
C LYS A 2 -7.34 -9.73 14.23
N TYR A 3 -6.34 -10.36 13.62
CA TYR A 3 -6.29 -10.63 12.20
C TYR A 3 -6.46 -12.12 11.93
N ILE A 4 -7.13 -12.43 10.82
CA ILE A 4 -7.42 -13.79 10.36
C ILE A 4 -7.06 -13.92 8.88
N SER A 5 -6.84 -15.16 8.44
CA SER A 5 -6.67 -15.46 7.01
C SER A 5 -8.02 -15.54 6.30
N THR A 6 -8.10 -15.01 5.08
CA THR A 6 -9.25 -15.19 4.18
C THR A 6 -9.54 -16.63 3.78
N ARG A 7 -8.63 -17.58 4.08
CA ARG A 7 -8.81 -19.03 3.82
C ARG A 7 -9.19 -19.85 5.05
N GLY A 8 -9.52 -19.20 6.17
CA GLY A 8 -10.10 -19.85 7.34
C GLY A 8 -9.10 -20.36 8.36
N GLY A 9 -7.82 -19.98 8.28
CA GLY A 9 -6.82 -20.26 9.32
C GLY A 9 -7.27 -19.80 10.72
N HIS A 10 -6.92 -20.59 11.74
CA HIS A 10 -7.35 -20.41 13.13
C HIS A 10 -6.41 -19.53 13.97
N GLU A 11 -5.22 -19.21 13.46
CA GLU A 11 -4.28 -18.39 14.20
C GLU A 11 -4.65 -16.92 14.13
N VAL A 12 -4.75 -16.33 15.31
CA VAL A 12 -5.08 -14.93 15.50
C VAL A 12 -3.79 -14.14 15.58
N SER A 13 -3.54 -13.30 14.59
CA SER A 13 -2.34 -12.46 14.53
C SER A 13 -2.61 -11.04 15.02
N SER A 14 -1.58 -10.42 15.58
CA SER A 14 -1.45 -8.98 15.87
C SER A 14 -1.17 -8.18 14.59
N PHE A 15 -1.27 -6.85 14.64
CA PHE A 15 -0.95 -6.00 13.50
C PHE A 15 0.54 -6.13 13.13
N ARG A 16 1.42 -6.17 14.12
CA ARG A 16 2.86 -6.40 13.95
C ARG A 16 3.13 -7.69 13.16
N GLU A 17 2.52 -8.80 13.57
CA GLU A 17 2.72 -10.10 12.93
C GLU A 17 2.24 -10.10 11.48
N VAL A 18 1.06 -9.56 11.19
CA VAL A 18 0.54 -9.55 9.81
C VAL A 18 1.31 -8.61 8.89
N VAL A 19 1.82 -7.50 9.41
CA VAL A 19 2.68 -6.58 8.64
C VAL A 19 3.99 -7.28 8.30
N LEU A 20 4.68 -7.90 9.26
CA LEU A 20 5.95 -8.58 9.04
C LEU A 20 5.81 -9.83 8.14
N ALA A 21 4.75 -10.62 8.33
CA ALA A 21 4.50 -11.83 7.55
C ALA A 21 4.07 -11.53 6.11
N GLY A 22 3.22 -10.52 5.90
CA GLY A 22 2.70 -10.10 4.59
C GLY A 22 1.66 -11.03 3.96
N LEU A 23 1.85 -12.35 4.03
CA LEU A 23 0.93 -13.40 3.56
C LEU A 23 0.74 -14.45 4.66
N ALA A 24 -0.47 -14.99 4.81
CA ALA A 24 -0.72 -16.07 5.76
C ALA A 24 -0.12 -17.41 5.27
N ASP A 25 0.18 -18.31 6.20
CA ASP A 25 0.82 -19.60 5.90
C ASP A 25 -0.05 -20.52 5.03
N ASP A 26 -1.38 -20.36 5.07
CA ASP A 26 -2.33 -21.07 4.20
C ASP A 26 -2.44 -20.46 2.78
N GLY A 27 -1.62 -19.46 2.48
CA GLY A 27 -1.62 -18.69 1.24
C GLY A 27 -2.81 -17.73 1.11
N GLY A 28 -3.57 -17.52 2.18
CA GLY A 28 -4.62 -16.51 2.28
C GLY A 28 -4.07 -15.12 2.62
N LEU A 29 -4.96 -14.14 2.59
CA LEU A 29 -4.62 -12.75 2.92
C LEU A 29 -5.06 -12.44 4.35
N PHE A 30 -4.26 -11.66 5.06
CA PHE A 30 -4.67 -11.16 6.38
C PHE A 30 -5.74 -10.07 6.25
N VAL A 31 -6.80 -10.21 7.03
CA VAL A 31 -7.87 -9.22 7.19
C VAL A 31 -8.27 -9.13 8.66
N PRO A 32 -8.77 -7.98 9.15
CA PRO A 32 -9.19 -7.87 10.53
C PRO A 32 -10.45 -8.71 10.74
N ALA A 33 -10.54 -9.37 11.89
CA ALA A 33 -11.71 -10.16 12.28
C ALA A 33 -12.98 -9.29 12.35
N SER A 34 -12.83 -7.99 12.62
CA SER A 34 -13.88 -6.99 12.53
C SER A 34 -13.30 -5.64 12.10
N TYR A 35 -14.07 -4.89 11.32
CA TYR A 35 -13.67 -3.52 10.94
C TYR A 35 -14.03 -2.55 12.06
N PRO A 36 -13.09 -1.67 12.51
CA PRO A 36 -13.41 -0.57 13.41
C PRO A 36 -14.54 0.28 12.85
N LYS A 37 -15.36 0.88 13.71
CA LYS A 37 -16.45 1.78 13.31
C LYS A 37 -16.34 3.08 14.10
N PHE A 38 -16.47 4.20 13.40
CA PHE A 38 -16.56 5.51 14.01
C PHE A 38 -18.01 5.97 14.13
N SER A 39 -18.32 6.71 15.20
CA SER A 39 -19.59 7.42 15.29
C SER A 39 -19.58 8.61 14.32
N ALA A 40 -20.77 9.15 14.00
CA ALA A 40 -20.87 10.33 13.16
C ALA A 40 -20.12 11.52 13.78
N GLU A 41 -20.20 11.70 15.10
CA GLU A 41 -19.50 12.75 15.85
C GLU A 41 -17.98 12.60 15.72
N LYS A 42 -17.48 11.36 15.82
CA LYS A 42 -16.05 11.08 15.64
C LYS A 42 -15.60 11.42 14.23
N ILE A 43 -16.35 11.01 13.21
CA ILE A 43 -16.05 11.35 11.81
C ILE A 43 -16.06 12.87 11.59
N GLN A 44 -17.00 13.60 12.17
CA GLN A 44 -17.05 15.06 12.08
C GLN A 44 -15.83 15.75 12.70
N SER A 45 -15.25 15.18 13.77
CA SER A 45 -14.03 15.72 14.39
C SER A 45 -12.80 15.72 13.45
N PHE A 46 -12.86 14.98 12.33
CA PHE A 46 -11.77 14.90 11.36
C PHE A 46 -11.64 16.12 10.44
N ALA A 47 -12.62 17.02 10.41
CA ALA A 47 -12.72 18.11 9.43
C ALA A 47 -11.47 19.01 9.34
N ASN A 48 -10.80 19.25 10.47
CA ASN A 48 -9.68 20.20 10.57
C ASN A 48 -8.34 19.54 10.84
N LEU A 49 -8.26 18.21 10.81
CA LEU A 49 -7.00 17.49 11.05
C LEU A 49 -6.07 17.62 9.85
N SER A 50 -4.77 17.77 10.12
CA SER A 50 -3.73 17.54 9.12
C SER A 50 -3.75 16.09 8.63
N TYR A 51 -3.08 15.80 7.52
CA TYR A 51 -3.05 14.44 6.97
C TYR A 51 -2.48 13.43 7.98
N SER A 52 -1.39 13.78 8.67
CA SER A 52 -0.76 12.90 9.68
C SER A 52 -1.63 12.71 10.93
N GLU A 53 -2.33 13.75 11.38
CA GLU A 53 -3.27 13.63 12.51
C GLU A 53 -4.46 12.74 12.14
N LEU A 54 -5.02 12.92 10.94
CA LEU A 54 -6.08 12.05 10.45
C LEU A 54 -5.60 10.61 10.24
N ALA A 55 -4.38 10.43 9.74
CA ALA A 55 -3.77 9.11 9.61
C ALA A 55 -3.72 8.41 10.97
N PHE A 56 -3.37 9.11 12.04
CA PHE A 56 -3.36 8.54 13.39
C PHE A 56 -4.77 8.06 13.80
N GLU A 57 -5.79 8.89 13.61
CA GLU A 57 -7.17 8.55 13.98
C GLU A 57 -7.71 7.34 13.21
N VAL A 58 -7.38 7.23 11.92
CA VAL A 58 -7.85 6.16 11.04
C VAL A 58 -7.06 4.85 11.24
N ILE A 59 -5.75 4.94 11.51
CA ILE A 59 -4.85 3.77 11.56
C ILE A 59 -4.76 3.17 12.96
N SER A 60 -4.77 3.98 14.03
CA SER A 60 -4.60 3.49 15.40
C SER A 60 -5.56 2.37 15.81
N PRO A 61 -6.84 2.33 15.38
CA PRO A 61 -7.75 1.24 15.74
C PRO A 61 -7.38 -0.11 15.10
N PHE A 62 -6.63 -0.11 14.00
CA PHE A 62 -6.10 -1.33 13.38
C PHE A 62 -4.84 -1.83 14.10
N ILE A 63 -4.02 -0.91 14.61
CA ILE A 63 -2.80 -1.25 15.35
C ILE A 63 -3.12 -1.77 16.76
N ASP A 64 -4.11 -1.16 17.44
CA ASP A 64 -4.63 -1.57 18.75
C ASP A 64 -3.53 -1.87 19.79
N GLY A 65 -2.63 -0.91 19.99
CA GLY A 65 -1.61 -0.97 21.03
C GLY A 65 -0.31 -1.69 20.67
N ASP A 66 -0.18 -2.28 19.46
CA ASP A 66 1.10 -2.82 18.97
C ASP A 66 2.19 -1.75 18.81
N ILE A 67 1.79 -0.48 18.73
CA ILE A 67 2.65 0.71 18.74
C ILE A 67 2.05 1.70 19.76
N PRO A 68 2.82 2.21 20.74
CA PRO A 68 2.38 3.30 21.61
C PRO A 68 1.97 4.54 20.81
N ASP A 69 0.94 5.26 21.27
CA ASP A 69 0.37 6.39 20.54
C ASP A 69 1.40 7.46 20.17
N GLU A 70 2.33 7.77 21.09
CA GLU A 70 3.39 8.76 20.86
C GLU A 70 4.32 8.36 19.71
N ASP A 71 4.72 7.09 19.68
CA ASP A 71 5.56 6.52 18.63
C ASP A 71 4.80 6.51 17.29
N LEU A 72 3.53 6.10 17.30
CA LEU A 72 2.72 6.07 16.08
C LEU A 72 2.54 7.48 15.50
N ARG A 73 2.27 8.48 16.34
CA ARG A 73 2.18 9.88 15.90
C ARG A 73 3.48 10.36 15.26
N LYS A 74 4.62 10.02 15.88
CA LYS A 74 5.95 10.34 15.33
C LYS A 74 6.20 9.65 13.99
N ILE A 75 5.90 8.36 13.88
CA ILE A 75 6.05 7.62 12.62
C ILE A 75 5.22 8.26 11.52
N LEU A 76 3.95 8.59 11.79
CA LEU A 76 3.03 9.15 10.81
C LEU A 76 3.40 10.58 10.41
N SER A 77 3.82 11.42 11.35
CA SER A 77 4.30 12.78 11.03
C SER A 77 5.56 12.71 10.16
N GLU A 78 6.53 11.87 10.51
CA GLU A 78 7.74 11.67 9.71
C GLU A 78 7.46 11.01 8.35
N THR A 79 6.41 10.19 8.24
CA THR A 79 5.98 9.57 6.97
C THR A 79 5.40 10.62 6.02
N TYR A 80 4.46 11.42 6.50
CA TYR A 80 3.68 12.36 5.70
C TYR A 80 4.17 13.80 5.94
N SER A 81 5.48 14.01 5.77
CA SER A 81 6.17 15.30 5.93
C SER A 81 6.88 15.73 4.63
N GLU A 82 8.15 16.15 4.72
CA GLU A 82 8.91 16.82 3.65
C GLU A 82 9.14 15.95 2.41
N ASN A 83 9.07 14.62 2.56
CA ASN A 83 9.15 13.70 1.42
C ASN A 83 7.93 13.79 0.48
N PHE A 84 6.85 14.43 0.93
CA PHE A 84 5.71 14.80 0.09
C PHE A 84 5.83 16.28 -0.28
N ARG A 85 5.93 16.55 -1.57
CA ARG A 85 6.24 17.89 -2.12
C ARG A 85 5.09 18.89 -1.99
N HIS A 86 3.91 18.44 -1.58
CA HIS A 86 2.74 19.28 -1.41
C HIS A 86 2.35 19.30 0.08
N PRO A 87 2.11 20.48 0.70
CA PRO A 87 1.84 20.60 2.13
C PRO A 87 0.56 19.89 2.59
N LYS A 88 -0.41 19.72 1.69
CA LYS A 88 -1.62 18.92 1.95
C LYS A 88 -1.44 17.40 1.81
N ILE A 89 -0.26 16.93 1.38
CA ILE A 89 0.07 15.53 1.08
C ILE A 89 -0.74 14.94 -0.09
N ALA A 90 -2.07 14.99 -0.03
CA ALA A 90 -3.03 14.54 -1.04
C ALA A 90 -4.03 15.68 -1.42
N PRO A 91 -3.61 16.71 -2.17
CA PRO A 91 -4.50 17.80 -2.54
C PRO A 91 -5.61 17.35 -3.51
N LEU A 92 -6.71 18.11 -3.49
CA LEU A 92 -7.82 17.97 -4.42
C LEU A 92 -7.77 19.10 -5.45
N LEU A 93 -7.83 18.74 -6.72
CA LEU A 93 -8.00 19.66 -7.84
C LEU A 93 -9.43 19.58 -8.36
N LYS A 94 -10.17 20.67 -8.35
CA LYS A 94 -11.49 20.73 -9.00
C LYS A 94 -11.30 20.70 -10.52
N ILE A 95 -11.86 19.70 -11.20
CA ILE A 95 -11.74 19.53 -12.65
C ILE A 95 -13.05 19.86 -13.39
N ALA A 96 -14.19 19.71 -12.72
CA ALA A 96 -15.50 20.15 -13.20
C ALA A 96 -16.44 20.42 -12.03
N GLU A 97 -17.69 20.80 -12.31
CA GLU A 97 -18.69 20.96 -11.26
C GLU A 97 -19.02 19.59 -10.63
N GLY A 98 -18.84 19.47 -9.32
CA GLY A 98 -19.01 18.20 -8.61
C GLY A 98 -17.91 17.16 -8.84
N GLU A 99 -16.88 17.45 -9.66
CA GLU A 99 -15.80 16.50 -9.98
C GLU A 99 -14.44 17.02 -9.54
N TYR A 100 -13.68 16.15 -8.86
CA TYR A 100 -12.38 16.46 -8.29
C TYR A 100 -11.40 15.34 -8.61
N LEU A 101 -10.15 15.73 -8.90
CA LEU A 101 -9.01 14.83 -8.98
C LEU A 101 -8.29 14.83 -7.63
N LEU A 102 -8.15 13.67 -7.01
CA LEU A 102 -7.30 13.45 -5.84
C LEU A 102 -5.86 13.17 -6.31
N GLU A 103 -4.96 14.11 -6.05
CA GLU A 103 -3.58 14.01 -6.49
C GLU A 103 -2.76 13.18 -5.50
N LEU A 104 -2.60 11.89 -5.80
CA LEU A 104 -1.81 10.95 -4.99
C LEU A 104 -0.36 10.79 -5.49
N PHE A 105 0.20 11.79 -6.15
CA PHE A 105 1.52 11.71 -6.79
C PHE A 105 2.54 12.72 -6.25
N HIS A 106 2.29 13.28 -5.06
CA HIS A 106 3.21 14.26 -4.46
C HIS A 106 4.33 13.64 -3.62
N GLY A 107 4.27 12.33 -3.38
CA GLY A 107 5.34 11.57 -2.75
C GLY A 107 6.64 11.49 -3.57
N PRO A 108 7.67 10.83 -3.03
CA PRO A 108 9.03 10.83 -3.59
C PRO A 108 9.12 10.17 -4.96
N THR A 109 8.18 9.31 -5.34
CA THR A 109 8.24 8.53 -6.59
C THR A 109 7.15 8.89 -7.58
N LEU A 110 6.38 9.94 -7.30
CA LEU A 110 5.32 10.46 -8.17
C LEU A 110 4.15 9.48 -8.34
N ALA A 111 3.93 8.58 -7.38
CA ALA A 111 2.91 7.54 -7.48
C ALA A 111 2.17 7.33 -6.15
N PHE A 112 0.89 6.95 -6.24
CA PHE A 112 0.03 6.71 -5.06
C PHE A 112 0.56 5.64 -4.10
N LYS A 113 1.44 4.75 -4.59
CA LYS A 113 2.09 3.72 -3.79
C LYS A 113 2.96 4.31 -2.68
N ASP A 114 3.41 5.55 -2.82
CA ASP A 114 4.19 6.27 -1.80
C ASP A 114 3.43 6.38 -0.47
N PHE A 115 2.11 6.60 -0.50
CA PHE A 115 1.31 6.74 0.71
C PHE A 115 1.38 5.52 1.63
N ALA A 116 1.47 4.34 1.03
CA ALA A 116 1.56 3.08 1.74
C ALA A 116 3.00 2.69 2.04
N LEU A 117 3.90 2.80 1.05
CA LEU A 117 5.24 2.23 1.14
C LEU A 117 6.19 3.08 2.00
N GLN A 118 5.99 4.39 2.07
CA GLN A 118 6.72 5.24 3.02
C GLN A 118 6.40 4.87 4.47
N LEU A 119 5.13 4.57 4.77
CA LEU A 119 4.72 4.09 6.10
C LEU A 119 5.26 2.69 6.36
N LEU A 120 5.10 1.78 5.39
CA LEU A 120 5.46 0.38 5.56
C LEU A 120 6.95 0.19 5.90
N GLY A 121 7.86 0.91 5.22
CA GLY A 121 9.28 0.84 5.52
C GLY A 121 9.61 1.27 6.96
N ARG A 122 8.92 2.28 7.49
CA ARG A 122 9.05 2.72 8.88
C ARG A 122 8.45 1.72 9.86
N LEU A 123 7.33 1.09 9.52
CA LEU A 123 6.71 0.06 10.36
C LEU A 123 7.61 -1.17 10.48
N PHE A 124 8.23 -1.62 9.39
CA PHE A 124 9.21 -2.71 9.44
C PHE A 124 10.37 -2.39 10.38
N ASP A 125 10.97 -1.22 10.18
CA ASP A 125 12.10 -0.76 10.98
C ASP A 125 11.73 -0.64 12.46
N TYR A 126 10.57 -0.04 12.76
CA TYR A 126 10.04 0.06 14.11
C TYR A 126 9.79 -1.30 14.76
N PHE A 127 9.12 -2.23 14.06
CA PHE A 127 8.78 -3.54 14.63
C PHE A 127 9.98 -4.47 14.82
N LEU A 128 11.11 -4.16 14.20
CA LEU A 128 12.35 -4.94 14.30
C LEU A 128 13.43 -4.25 15.16
N ARG A 129 13.22 -3.01 15.64
CA ARG A 129 14.24 -2.22 16.38
C ARG A 129 14.83 -2.88 17.62
N ASP A 130 14.06 -3.76 18.27
CA ASP A 130 14.45 -4.48 19.50
C ASP A 130 14.86 -5.94 19.19
N SER A 131 15.20 -6.23 17.93
CA SER A 131 15.53 -7.56 17.42
C SER A 131 16.84 -7.52 16.65
N ASP A 132 17.70 -8.51 16.83
CA ASP A 132 18.91 -8.71 16.00
C ASP A 132 18.58 -9.19 14.56
N LYS A 133 17.32 -9.07 14.14
CA LYS A 133 16.83 -9.59 12.86
C LYS A 133 16.58 -8.44 11.91
N LYS A 134 17.00 -8.63 10.66
CA LYS A 134 16.59 -7.79 9.54
C LYS A 134 15.51 -8.49 8.74
N ILE A 135 14.67 -7.74 8.05
CA ILE A 135 13.76 -8.26 7.02
C ILE A 135 14.38 -8.05 5.64
N SER A 136 14.45 -9.11 4.85
CA SER A 136 14.96 -9.03 3.48
C SER A 136 13.78 -8.95 2.52
N ILE A 137 13.58 -7.78 1.93
CA ILE A 137 12.50 -7.52 0.97
C ILE A 137 12.99 -7.90 -0.42
N LEU A 138 12.34 -8.87 -1.05
CA LEU A 138 12.62 -9.26 -2.43
C LEU A 138 11.42 -8.98 -3.32
N GLY A 139 11.63 -8.30 -4.44
CA GLY A 139 10.58 -7.98 -5.39
C GLY A 139 11.06 -7.90 -6.84
N ALA A 140 10.12 -8.09 -7.77
CA ALA A 140 10.30 -7.83 -9.19
C ALA A 140 9.42 -6.64 -9.60
N THR A 141 9.91 -5.80 -10.50
CA THR A 141 9.17 -4.62 -10.95
C THR A 141 9.30 -4.35 -12.44
N SER A 142 8.26 -3.76 -13.01
CA SER A 142 8.26 -3.11 -14.33
C SER A 142 8.53 -1.60 -14.25
N GLY A 143 8.68 -1.05 -13.04
CA GLY A 143 8.98 0.37 -12.80
C GLY A 143 8.44 0.85 -11.45
N ASP A 144 7.26 1.48 -11.45
CA ASP A 144 6.70 2.29 -10.35
C ASP A 144 6.74 1.64 -8.97
N THR A 145 6.35 0.36 -8.88
CA THR A 145 6.28 -0.35 -7.59
C THR A 145 7.67 -0.50 -6.95
N GLY A 146 8.70 -0.67 -7.78
CA GLY A 146 10.07 -0.81 -7.34
C GLY A 146 10.62 0.51 -6.81
N SER A 147 10.37 1.61 -7.53
CA SER A 147 10.71 2.96 -7.07
C SER A 147 10.13 3.24 -5.69
N ALA A 148 8.82 3.05 -5.52
CA ALA A 148 8.14 3.37 -4.26
C ALA A 148 8.59 2.47 -3.10
N ALA A 149 8.88 1.19 -3.37
CA ALA A 149 9.39 0.26 -2.36
C ALA A 149 10.81 0.64 -1.92
N ILE A 150 11.70 0.93 -2.87
CA ILE A 150 13.06 1.40 -2.61
C ILE A 150 13.01 2.69 -1.80
N ALA A 151 12.24 3.68 -2.23
CA ALA A 151 12.14 4.96 -1.53
C ALA A 151 11.59 4.81 -0.10
N GLY A 152 10.72 3.83 0.16
CA GLY A 152 10.17 3.56 1.50
C GLY A 152 11.16 2.87 2.44
N CYS A 153 11.99 1.97 1.88
CA CYS A 153 12.91 1.13 2.63
C CYS A 153 14.32 1.70 2.73
N ALA A 154 14.70 2.67 1.90
CA ALA A 154 16.03 3.27 1.89
C ALA A 154 16.39 3.85 3.26
N GLY A 155 17.58 3.48 3.76
CA GLY A 155 18.13 3.98 5.02
C GLY A 155 17.47 3.43 6.29
N ARG A 156 16.61 2.40 6.18
CA ARG A 156 16.03 1.69 7.32
C ARG A 156 17.03 0.66 7.83
N GLU A 157 17.32 0.70 9.12
CA GLU A 157 18.38 -0.11 9.75
C GLU A 157 18.06 -1.61 9.69
N HIS A 158 16.79 -1.97 9.88
CA HIS A 158 16.35 -3.36 9.99
C HIS A 158 15.76 -3.92 8.69
N VAL A 159 15.98 -3.25 7.56
CA VAL A 159 15.41 -3.64 6.26
C VAL A 159 16.52 -3.72 5.22
N GLU A 160 16.61 -4.83 4.51
CA GLU A 160 17.36 -4.95 3.25
C GLU A 160 16.36 -5.02 2.10
N ILE A 161 16.59 -4.34 0.98
CA ILE A 161 15.68 -4.41 -0.17
C ILE A 161 16.41 -4.77 -1.47
N TYR A 162 15.91 -5.82 -2.12
CA TYR A 162 16.41 -6.38 -3.37
C TYR A 162 15.32 -6.26 -4.44
N ILE A 163 15.52 -5.38 -5.42
CA ILE A 163 14.56 -5.17 -6.52
C ILE A 163 15.14 -5.62 -7.84
N LEU A 164 14.50 -6.62 -8.43
CA LEU A 164 14.81 -7.16 -9.75
C LEU A 164 14.02 -6.37 -10.80
N HIS A 165 14.70 -5.89 -11.82
CA HIS A 165 14.06 -5.25 -12.97
C HIS A 165 14.71 -5.67 -14.29
N PRO A 166 13.94 -5.76 -15.38
CA PRO A 166 14.50 -6.12 -16.68
C PRO A 166 15.31 -4.95 -17.24
N LYS A 167 16.60 -5.21 -17.50
CA LYS A 167 17.56 -4.24 -18.02
C LYS A 167 17.08 -3.68 -19.36
N GLY A 168 17.03 -2.34 -19.46
CA GLY A 168 16.61 -1.64 -20.67
C GLY A 168 15.11 -1.73 -21.01
N LYS A 169 14.28 -2.30 -20.14
CA LYS A 169 12.82 -2.46 -20.37
C LYS A 169 11.96 -1.68 -19.36
N VAL A 170 12.58 -0.87 -18.52
CA VAL A 170 11.93 0.09 -17.62
C VAL A 170 12.15 1.49 -18.17
N SER A 171 11.18 2.41 -18.02
CA SER A 171 11.36 3.79 -18.47
C SER A 171 12.54 4.46 -17.77
N GLU A 172 13.18 5.43 -18.43
CA GLU A 172 14.38 6.07 -17.90
C GLU A 172 14.10 6.80 -16.56
N VAL A 173 12.90 7.37 -16.40
CA VAL A 173 12.48 8.03 -15.15
C VAL A 173 12.40 7.02 -14.01
N GLN A 174 11.67 5.92 -14.21
CA GLN A 174 11.52 4.86 -13.20
C GLN A 174 12.86 4.20 -12.88
N ARG A 175 13.68 3.91 -13.91
CA ARG A 175 15.03 3.35 -13.72
C ARG A 175 15.88 4.27 -12.83
N ARG A 176 15.89 5.58 -13.08
CA ARG A 176 16.63 6.54 -12.27
C ARG A 176 16.11 6.56 -10.83
N GLN A 177 14.80 6.66 -10.62
CA GLN A 177 14.20 6.59 -9.29
C GLN A 177 14.66 5.36 -8.48
N MET A 178 14.87 4.22 -9.14
CA MET A 178 15.35 3.02 -8.47
C MET A 178 16.88 2.93 -8.33
N THR A 179 17.66 3.49 -9.26
CA THR A 179 19.12 3.26 -9.35
C THR A 179 19.98 4.40 -8.79
N THR A 180 19.39 5.57 -8.51
CA THR A 180 20.11 6.71 -7.94
C THR A 180 19.91 6.86 -6.42
N VAL A 181 19.23 5.90 -5.79
CA VAL A 181 19.14 5.82 -4.32
C VAL A 181 20.39 5.09 -3.83
N LEU A 182 21.24 5.80 -3.10
CA LEU A 182 22.58 5.33 -2.69
C LEU A 182 22.62 4.77 -1.26
N ALA A 183 21.47 4.44 -0.68
CA ALA A 183 21.43 3.87 0.67
C ALA A 183 22.01 2.44 0.65
N ASP A 184 22.87 2.12 1.62
CA ASP A 184 23.63 0.86 1.65
C ASP A 184 22.74 -0.40 1.69
N ASN A 185 21.52 -0.26 2.20
CA ASN A 185 20.54 -1.34 2.32
C ASN A 185 19.68 -1.56 1.05
N VAL A 186 19.96 -0.81 -0.03
CA VAL A 186 19.22 -0.87 -1.30
C VAL A 186 20.05 -1.57 -2.37
N HIS A 187 19.52 -2.70 -2.84
CA HIS A 187 20.14 -3.55 -3.85
C HIS A 187 19.27 -3.60 -5.10
N ASN A 188 19.66 -2.83 -6.10
CA ASN A 188 18.96 -2.80 -7.38
C ASN A 188 19.63 -3.72 -8.41
N ILE A 189 18.89 -4.74 -8.87
CA ILE A 189 19.40 -5.82 -9.70
C ILE A 189 18.77 -5.73 -11.10
N ALA A 190 19.55 -5.24 -12.07
CA ALA A 190 19.17 -5.23 -13.47
C ALA A 190 19.44 -6.61 -14.10
N LEU A 191 18.39 -7.29 -14.57
CA LEU A 191 18.49 -8.62 -15.17
C LEU A 191 18.44 -8.55 -16.69
N ASP A 192 19.33 -9.28 -17.37
CA ASP A 192 19.24 -9.51 -18.81
C ASP A 192 18.07 -10.48 -19.08
N GLY A 193 16.89 -9.93 -19.37
CA GLY A 193 15.66 -10.71 -19.51
C GLY A 193 14.41 -9.84 -19.70
N ASN A 194 13.25 -10.37 -19.38
CA ASN A 194 11.96 -9.67 -19.36
C ASN A 194 11.37 -9.63 -17.93
N PHE A 195 10.21 -9.00 -17.76
CA PHE A 195 9.59 -8.89 -16.44
C PHE A 195 9.11 -10.24 -15.88
N ASP A 196 8.62 -11.14 -16.72
CA ASP A 196 8.21 -12.49 -16.32
C ASP A 196 9.41 -13.28 -15.79
N ASP A 197 10.60 -13.13 -16.40
CA ASP A 197 11.83 -13.75 -15.90
C ASP A 197 12.16 -13.27 -14.48
N CYS A 198 12.04 -11.95 -14.23
CA CYS A 198 12.22 -11.38 -12.90
C CYS A 198 11.20 -11.96 -11.90
N GLN A 199 9.93 -12.07 -12.30
CA GLN A 199 8.89 -12.66 -11.45
C GLN A 199 9.11 -14.14 -11.18
N ASN A 200 9.60 -14.90 -12.16
CA ASN A 200 9.88 -16.32 -12.01
C ASN A 200 11.02 -16.57 -11.03
N ILE A 201 12.11 -15.80 -11.11
CA ILE A 201 13.21 -15.86 -10.13
C ILE A 201 12.70 -15.56 -8.72
N VAL A 202 11.89 -14.51 -8.55
CA VAL A 202 11.30 -14.19 -7.25
C VAL A 202 10.46 -15.36 -6.74
N LYS A 203 9.59 -15.95 -7.57
CA LYS A 203 8.76 -17.11 -7.18
C LYS A 203 9.59 -18.33 -6.82
N GLU A 204 10.66 -18.61 -7.56
CA GLU A 204 11.58 -19.72 -7.28
C GLU A 204 12.24 -19.56 -5.92
N ILE A 205 12.78 -18.37 -5.63
CA ILE A 205 13.39 -18.05 -4.33
C ILE A 205 12.34 -18.14 -3.19
N PHE A 206 11.12 -17.66 -3.41
CA PHE A 206 10.04 -17.80 -2.41
C PHE A 206 9.53 -19.24 -2.24
N GLY A 207 9.79 -20.12 -3.22
CA GLY A 207 9.49 -21.55 -3.13
C GLY A 207 10.53 -22.32 -2.29
N ASP A 208 11.72 -21.77 -2.11
CA ASP A 208 12.74 -22.28 -1.20
C ASP A 208 12.47 -21.82 0.24
N LEU A 209 11.80 -22.69 1.00
CA LEU A 209 11.40 -22.40 2.37
C LEU A 209 12.60 -22.28 3.33
N GLU A 210 13.70 -23.00 3.06
CA GLU A 210 14.91 -22.94 3.89
C GLU A 210 15.60 -21.59 3.67
N PHE A 211 15.79 -21.17 2.41
CA PHE A 211 16.35 -19.86 2.08
C PHE A 211 15.48 -18.72 2.63
N LYS A 212 14.16 -18.82 2.48
CA LYS A 212 13.22 -17.83 3.02
C LYS A 212 13.36 -17.68 4.52
N ALA A 213 13.42 -18.78 5.27
CA ALA A 213 13.56 -18.77 6.72
C ALA A 213 14.94 -18.25 7.16
N GLN A 214 16.01 -18.68 6.51
CA GLN A 214 17.38 -18.27 6.80
C GLN A 214 17.60 -16.76 6.63
N HIS A 215 17.03 -16.17 5.57
CA HIS A 215 17.23 -14.76 5.23
C HIS A 215 16.09 -13.84 5.71
N ASN A 216 15.12 -14.37 6.46
CA ASN A 216 13.91 -13.66 6.86
C ASN A 216 13.27 -12.91 5.68
N LEU A 217 13.11 -13.65 4.58
CA LEU A 217 12.70 -13.12 3.30
C LEU A 217 11.20 -12.81 3.31
N SER A 218 10.87 -11.57 2.97
CA SER A 218 9.50 -11.09 2.84
C SER A 218 9.30 -10.42 1.50
N ALA A 219 8.06 -10.41 1.02
CA ALA A 219 7.70 -9.72 -0.21
C ALA A 219 7.06 -8.37 0.14
N VAL A 220 7.52 -7.29 -0.50
CA VAL A 220 6.73 -6.05 -0.57
C VAL A 220 5.78 -6.15 -1.75
N ASN A 221 4.68 -6.86 -1.51
CA ASN A 221 3.62 -7.09 -2.48
C ASN A 221 2.38 -6.25 -2.14
N SER A 222 1.45 -6.14 -3.10
CA SER A 222 0.24 -5.31 -2.98
C SER A 222 -0.79 -5.81 -1.98
N ILE A 223 -0.51 -6.95 -1.36
CA ILE A 223 -1.40 -7.65 -0.44
C ILE A 223 -1.08 -7.40 1.03
N ASN A 224 0.09 -6.81 1.34
CA ASN A 224 0.49 -6.54 2.71
C ASN A 224 -0.55 -5.64 3.38
N TRP A 225 -1.07 -6.07 4.53
CA TRP A 225 -2.18 -5.41 5.21
C TRP A 225 -1.87 -3.95 5.59
N GLY A 226 -0.63 -3.65 5.99
CA GLY A 226 -0.19 -2.29 6.30
C GLY A 226 -0.34 -1.32 5.13
N ARG A 227 -0.21 -1.81 3.89
CA ARG A 227 -0.44 -0.99 2.69
C ARG A 227 -1.90 -0.59 2.54
N ILE A 228 -2.81 -1.54 2.71
CA ILE A 228 -4.25 -1.30 2.59
C ILE A 228 -4.69 -0.31 3.67
N VAL A 229 -4.23 -0.49 4.92
CA VAL A 229 -4.58 0.40 6.04
C VAL A 229 -4.14 1.84 5.78
N ALA A 230 -2.91 2.04 5.30
CA ALA A 230 -2.42 3.38 4.96
C ALA A 230 -3.29 4.09 3.90
N GLN A 231 -3.84 3.32 2.97
CA GLN A 231 -4.65 3.85 1.87
C GLN A 231 -6.06 4.30 2.30
N ILE A 232 -6.58 3.79 3.42
CA ILE A 232 -7.89 4.20 3.95
C ILE A 232 -7.92 5.71 4.25
N VAL A 233 -6.77 6.25 4.69
CA VAL A 233 -6.64 7.63 5.17
C VAL A 233 -7.07 8.65 4.13
N TYR A 234 -6.66 8.50 2.86
CA TYR A 234 -6.98 9.52 1.85
C TYR A 234 -8.47 9.54 1.44
N TYR A 235 -9.25 8.49 1.74
CA TYR A 235 -10.70 8.54 1.56
C TYR A 235 -11.37 9.45 2.60
N PHE A 236 -11.01 9.29 3.88
CA PHE A 236 -11.45 10.20 4.94
C PHE A 236 -10.92 11.62 4.71
N TYR A 237 -9.66 11.75 4.30
CA TYR A 237 -9.05 13.05 4.01
C TYR A 237 -9.78 13.77 2.89
N THR A 238 -10.12 13.06 1.81
CA THR A 238 -10.90 13.62 0.70
C THR A 238 -12.26 14.13 1.18
N ALA A 239 -12.99 13.34 1.96
CA ALA A 239 -14.29 13.76 2.50
C ALA A 239 -14.16 14.98 3.43
N ALA A 240 -13.12 15.05 4.25
CA ALA A 240 -12.81 16.20 5.10
C ALA A 240 -12.53 17.45 4.26
N GLN A 241 -11.64 17.37 3.25
CA GLN A 241 -11.28 18.50 2.39
C GLN A 241 -12.46 19.00 1.53
N LEU A 242 -13.42 18.13 1.19
CA LEU A 242 -14.65 18.52 0.50
C LEU A 242 -15.74 19.08 1.45
N GLY A 243 -15.56 18.99 2.77
CA GLY A 243 -16.61 19.33 3.74
C GLY A 243 -17.82 18.40 3.64
N ARG A 244 -17.57 17.11 3.38
CA ARG A 244 -18.58 16.07 3.10
C ARG A 244 -18.48 14.86 4.03
N LEU A 245 -17.97 15.04 5.24
CA LEU A 245 -17.85 13.98 6.24
C LEU A 245 -19.21 13.38 6.65
N ASP A 246 -20.30 14.13 6.48
CA ASP A 246 -21.70 13.73 6.71
C ASP A 246 -22.46 13.39 5.40
N LYS A 247 -21.83 13.55 4.24
CA LYS A 247 -22.52 13.49 2.93
C LYS A 247 -21.92 12.42 2.02
N PRO A 248 -22.75 11.63 1.34
CA PRO A 248 -22.25 10.62 0.41
C PRO A 248 -21.31 11.22 -0.63
N THR A 249 -20.17 10.55 -0.86
CA THR A 249 -19.20 10.88 -1.90
C THR A 249 -18.92 9.64 -2.74
N ALA A 250 -18.88 9.77 -4.06
CA ALA A 250 -18.50 8.69 -4.96
C ALA A 250 -17.01 8.80 -5.31
N PHE A 251 -16.34 7.65 -5.44
CA PHE A 251 -14.94 7.56 -5.82
C PHE A 251 -14.80 6.68 -7.05
N SER A 252 -14.04 7.15 -8.04
CA SER A 252 -13.62 6.35 -9.20
C SER A 252 -12.13 6.09 -9.11
N VAL A 253 -11.75 4.81 -9.12
CA VAL A 253 -10.38 4.38 -8.82
C VAL A 253 -9.85 3.55 -9.99
N PRO A 254 -8.80 4.04 -10.70
CA PRO A 254 -8.05 3.22 -11.65
C PRO A 254 -7.44 2.02 -10.95
N THR A 255 -7.94 0.81 -11.25
CA THR A 255 -7.73 -0.37 -10.43
C THR A 255 -7.03 -1.49 -11.21
N GLY A 256 -5.93 -1.99 -10.64
CA GLY A 256 -5.28 -3.27 -10.99
C GLY A 256 -5.53 -4.31 -9.89
N ASN A 257 -4.59 -4.44 -8.95
CA ASN A 257 -4.63 -5.44 -7.84
C ASN A 257 -5.66 -5.16 -6.71
N PHE A 258 -6.65 -4.29 -6.92
CA PHE A 258 -7.79 -4.03 -6.01
C PHE A 258 -7.51 -3.34 -4.66
N GLY A 259 -6.27 -3.30 -4.16
CA GLY A 259 -5.96 -2.77 -2.81
C GLY A 259 -6.42 -1.33 -2.55
N ASP A 260 -6.28 -0.44 -3.54
CA ASP A 260 -6.69 0.98 -3.42
C ASP A 260 -8.20 1.09 -3.19
N ILE A 261 -9.01 0.54 -4.10
CA ILE A 261 -10.47 0.61 -3.98
C ILE A 261 -11.01 -0.21 -2.80
N LEU A 262 -10.31 -1.29 -2.41
CA LEU A 262 -10.62 -2.02 -1.19
C LEU A 262 -10.47 -1.13 0.05
N ALA A 263 -9.45 -0.27 0.12
CA ALA A 263 -9.31 0.69 1.20
C ALA A 263 -10.50 1.67 1.26
N GLY A 264 -11.04 2.08 0.11
CA GLY A 264 -12.27 2.85 0.03
C GLY A 264 -13.48 2.10 0.57
N TRP A 265 -13.60 0.81 0.27
CA TRP A 265 -14.65 -0.05 0.83
C TRP A 265 -14.50 -0.21 2.35
N ILE A 266 -13.27 -0.31 2.85
CA ILE A 266 -13.01 -0.35 4.29
C ILE A 266 -13.39 0.98 4.95
N ALA A 267 -13.04 2.12 4.36
CA ALA A 267 -13.46 3.44 4.85
C ALA A 267 -14.99 3.54 4.98
N HIS A 268 -15.72 3.00 4.00
CA HIS A 268 -17.18 2.88 4.08
C HIS A 268 -17.63 1.98 5.24
N LYS A 269 -17.00 0.81 5.43
CA LYS A 269 -17.28 -0.08 6.57
C LYS A 269 -16.99 0.55 7.92
N MET A 270 -16.05 1.49 7.98
CA MET A 270 -15.71 2.28 9.17
C MET A 270 -16.70 3.41 9.46
N GLY A 271 -17.65 3.68 8.56
CA GLY A 271 -18.73 4.64 8.76
C GLY A 271 -18.69 5.85 7.82
N LEU A 272 -17.68 5.98 6.94
CA LEU A 272 -17.62 7.08 5.99
C LEU A 272 -18.78 6.99 4.98
N PRO A 273 -19.56 8.07 4.78
CA PRO A 273 -20.61 8.10 3.78
C PRO A 273 -20.03 8.02 2.35
N ILE A 274 -20.00 6.82 1.78
CA ILE A 274 -19.60 6.56 0.41
C ILE A 274 -20.81 6.03 -0.35
N GLU A 275 -21.18 6.72 -1.43
CA GLU A 275 -22.32 6.34 -2.25
C GLU A 275 -21.96 5.22 -3.23
N LYS A 276 -20.78 5.35 -3.86
CA LYS A 276 -20.35 4.46 -4.93
C LYS A 276 -18.83 4.38 -4.99
N LEU A 277 -18.33 3.16 -5.18
CA LEU A 277 -16.95 2.87 -5.53
C LEU A 277 -16.94 2.33 -6.96
N VAL A 278 -16.36 3.10 -7.88
CA VAL A 278 -16.28 2.75 -9.31
C VAL A 278 -14.90 2.15 -9.58
N ILE A 279 -14.89 0.88 -9.99
CA ILE A 279 -13.70 0.18 -10.45
C ILE A 279 -13.47 0.58 -11.92
N ALA A 280 -12.44 1.38 -12.17
CA ALA A 280 -12.04 1.72 -13.54
C ALA A 280 -10.87 0.81 -13.96
N THR A 281 -11.09 -0.10 -14.91
CA THR A 281 -10.04 -0.97 -15.48
C THR A 281 -9.57 -0.45 -16.83
N ASN A 282 -8.41 -0.91 -17.28
CA ASN A 282 -7.99 -0.77 -18.68
C ASN A 282 -8.50 -1.98 -19.49
N LYS A 283 -7.86 -2.30 -20.62
CA LYS A 283 -8.20 -3.48 -21.43
C LYS A 283 -8.07 -4.81 -20.68
N ASN A 284 -7.24 -4.88 -19.64
CA ASN A 284 -7.15 -6.01 -18.74
C ASN A 284 -8.29 -5.93 -17.71
N ASP A 285 -9.44 -6.48 -18.08
CA ASP A 285 -10.75 -6.11 -17.52
C ASP A 285 -11.37 -7.19 -16.62
N ILE A 286 -10.56 -8.10 -16.04
CA ILE A 286 -11.04 -9.22 -15.23
C ILE A 286 -12.03 -8.79 -14.13
N LEU A 287 -11.79 -7.63 -13.49
CA LEU A 287 -12.67 -7.08 -12.47
C LEU A 287 -13.99 -6.55 -13.04
N HIS A 288 -13.95 -5.94 -14.22
CA HIS A 288 -15.15 -5.44 -14.90
C HIS A 288 -16.06 -6.61 -15.28
N ARG A 289 -15.51 -7.65 -15.92
CA ARG A 289 -16.25 -8.87 -16.27
C ARG A 289 -16.82 -9.51 -15.01
N PHE A 290 -16.01 -9.75 -13.98
CA PHE A 290 -16.50 -10.29 -12.72
C PHE A 290 -17.67 -9.50 -12.12
N MET A 291 -17.58 -8.17 -12.08
CA MET A 291 -18.67 -7.33 -11.53
C MET A 291 -19.92 -7.32 -12.40
N GLN A 292 -19.78 -7.47 -13.72
CA GLN A 292 -20.89 -7.42 -14.65
C GLN A 292 -21.62 -8.77 -14.78
N ASN A 293 -20.88 -9.88 -14.80
CA ASN A 293 -21.41 -11.20 -15.14
C ASN A 293 -20.97 -12.35 -14.21
N GLY A 294 -20.17 -12.07 -13.17
CA GLY A 294 -19.66 -13.08 -12.24
C GLY A 294 -18.45 -13.88 -12.73
N GLU A 295 -17.89 -13.55 -13.90
CA GLU A 295 -16.77 -14.27 -14.50
C GLU A 295 -15.41 -13.78 -13.98
N TYR A 296 -14.78 -14.55 -13.09
CA TYR A 296 -13.41 -14.31 -12.64
C TYR A 296 -12.42 -15.23 -13.37
N ALA A 297 -12.13 -14.93 -14.63
CA ALA A 297 -11.25 -15.73 -15.49
C ALA A 297 -10.10 -14.91 -16.07
N LYS A 298 -8.88 -15.45 -16.07
CA LYS A 298 -7.71 -14.80 -16.67
C LYS A 298 -7.78 -14.83 -18.19
N THR A 299 -7.37 -13.74 -18.82
CA THR A 299 -7.16 -13.63 -20.27
C THR A 299 -5.69 -13.33 -20.56
N LYS A 300 -5.33 -13.28 -21.84
CA LYS A 300 -3.99 -12.82 -22.24
C LYS A 300 -3.84 -11.35 -21.86
N VAL A 301 -2.73 -11.01 -21.19
CA VAL A 301 -2.41 -9.63 -20.83
C VAL A 301 -2.22 -8.79 -22.10
N GLU A 302 -2.89 -7.64 -22.16
CA GLU A 302 -2.73 -6.66 -23.22
C GLU A 302 -1.92 -5.45 -22.73
N HIS A 303 -0.91 -5.06 -23.50
CA HIS A 303 -0.19 -3.82 -23.27
C HIS A 303 -1.14 -2.62 -23.45
N SER A 304 -1.07 -1.68 -22.52
CA SER A 304 -1.90 -0.47 -22.49
C SER A 304 -1.09 0.76 -22.13
N LEU A 305 -1.71 1.94 -22.22
CA LEU A 305 -1.12 3.21 -21.78
C LEU A 305 -1.08 3.34 -20.24
N SER A 306 -1.74 2.43 -19.51
CA SER A 306 -1.75 2.37 -18.05
C SER A 306 -1.17 1.03 -17.56
N PRO A 307 0.15 0.81 -17.71
CA PRO A 307 0.80 -0.49 -17.47
C PRO A 307 0.81 -0.94 -15.99
N SER A 308 0.43 -0.05 -15.07
CA SER A 308 0.30 -0.33 -13.64
C SER A 308 -1.05 -0.98 -13.27
N MET A 309 -1.99 -1.10 -14.21
CA MET A 309 -3.33 -1.68 -14.05
C MET A 309 -3.46 -2.98 -14.85
#